data_AF-A0A820LKD0-F1
#
_entry.id   AF-A0A820LKD0-F1
#
_cell.length_a   1.000
_cell.length_b   1.000
_cell.length_c   1.000
_cell.angle_alpha   90.00
_cell.angle_beta   90.00
_cell.angle_gamma   90.00
#
_symmetry.space_group_name_H-M   'P 1'
#
loop_
_entity.id
_entity.type
_entity.pdbx_description
1 polymer ?
#
loop_
_entity_poly.entity_id
_entity_poly.type
_entity_poly.pdbx_seq_one_letter_code
_entity_poly.pdbx_strand_id
1 'polypeptide(L)'
;FSDITSFISDDNISINSHQSIPSNLPIQSTLVSNSITIETSVKKILIDQVPSNYRHRLLLWARQQCQHYPGIYVEDFTSSWRNGRAFLAILHRHNPKLIDIQQAYRSSNRENLTRA
;
A
#
# COMPACT_ATOMS: atom_id res chain seq x y z
N PHE A 1 -32.10 -24.44 20.29
CA PHE A 1 -31.99 -25.34 21.44
C PHE A 1 -30.87 -24.82 22.31
N SER A 2 -31.27 -24.48 23.52
CA SER A 2 -30.56 -23.83 24.61
C SER A 2 -29.62 -24.80 25.34
N ASP A 3 -28.95 -24.23 26.36
CA ASP A 3 -28.47 -24.84 27.62
C ASP A 3 -26.93 -24.71 27.72
N ILE A 4 -26.38 -23.73 28.44
CA ILE A 4 -26.41 -23.51 29.89
C ILE A 4 -26.10 -24.78 30.69
N THR A 5 -24.83 -24.89 31.09
CA THR A 5 -24.37 -25.45 32.38
C THR A 5 -23.06 -24.71 32.71
N SER A 6 -23.01 -23.62 33.46
CA SER A 6 -23.07 -23.52 34.94
C SER A 6 -22.49 -24.74 35.65
N PHE A 7 -21.32 -24.58 36.28
CA PHE A 7 -20.79 -25.29 37.46
C PHE A 7 -19.33 -24.78 37.58
N ILE A 8 -18.91 -24.01 38.60
CA ILE A 8 -18.78 -24.29 40.04
C ILE A 8 -18.56 -22.89 40.68
N SER A 9 -19.49 -22.37 41.48
CA SER A 9 -19.58 -22.49 42.95
C SER A 9 -18.41 -21.86 43.70
N ASP A 10 -18.73 -20.71 44.31
CA ASP A 10 -18.49 -20.34 45.70
C ASP A 10 -17.09 -20.59 46.28
N ASP A 11 -16.40 -19.49 46.62
CA ASP A 11 -16.16 -19.20 48.04
C ASP A 11 -15.76 -17.73 48.26
N ASN A 12 -16.54 -17.10 49.14
CA ASN A 12 -16.35 -15.77 49.71
C ASN A 12 -15.41 -15.90 50.92
N ILE A 13 -14.25 -15.22 50.94
CA ILE A 13 -13.55 -14.92 52.21
C ILE A 13 -13.03 -13.48 52.19
N SER A 14 -13.80 -12.60 52.83
CA SER A 14 -13.42 -11.25 53.27
C SER A 14 -12.46 -11.32 54.45
N ILE A 15 -11.43 -10.47 54.50
CA ILE A 15 -10.95 -9.82 55.74
C ILE A 15 -9.87 -8.75 55.44
N ASN A 16 -10.22 -7.46 55.53
CA ASN A 16 -9.89 -6.63 56.69
C ASN A 16 -10.08 -5.13 56.43
N SER A 17 -10.68 -4.50 57.43
CA SER A 17 -11.15 -3.13 57.54
C SER A 17 -10.09 -2.17 58.10
N HIS A 18 -10.20 -0.89 57.70
CA HIS A 18 -9.64 0.33 58.31
C HIS A 18 -8.13 0.60 58.28
N GLN A 19 -7.71 1.49 57.37
CA GLN A 19 -6.79 2.58 57.72
C GLN A 19 -7.00 3.78 56.79
N SER A 20 -7.21 4.96 57.39
CA SER A 20 -7.58 6.21 56.73
C SER A 20 -6.40 6.87 55.99
N ILE A 21 -6.73 7.57 54.91
CA ILE A 21 -5.88 8.30 53.94
C ILE A 21 -5.06 9.42 54.62
N PRO A 22 -3.84 9.75 54.14
CA PRO A 22 -3.42 11.14 54.03
C PRO A 22 -3.30 11.55 52.56
N SER A 23 -3.97 12.66 52.27
CA SER A 23 -3.95 13.35 51.00
C SER A 23 -2.57 13.95 50.73
N ASN A 24 -2.17 13.85 49.46
CA ASN A 24 -1.20 14.71 48.78
C ASN A 24 0.30 14.32 48.93
N LEU A 25 0.84 13.64 47.90
CA LEU A 25 2.03 14.09 47.14
C LEU A 25 2.14 13.26 45.82
N PRO A 26 2.36 13.89 44.65
CA PRO A 26 2.51 13.19 43.38
C PRO A 26 3.97 12.75 43.18
N ILE A 27 4.23 11.64 42.45
CA ILE A 27 5.32 11.42 41.46
C ILE A 27 5.67 9.92 41.26
N GLN A 28 5.40 9.42 40.03
CA GLN A 28 6.07 8.34 39.26
C GLN A 28 5.75 6.90 39.73
N SER A 29 5.53 5.88 38.90
CA SER A 29 5.75 5.66 37.46
C SER A 29 4.82 4.52 37.02
N THR A 30 3.78 4.79 36.24
CA THR A 30 3.05 3.71 35.55
C THR A 30 3.77 3.43 34.25
N LEU A 31 4.32 2.23 34.12
CA LEU A 31 4.89 1.69 32.88
C LEU A 31 4.03 2.11 31.68
N VAL A 32 4.60 2.90 30.79
CA VAL A 32 4.01 3.15 29.48
C VAL A 32 4.03 1.84 28.73
N SER A 33 2.85 1.25 28.55
CA SER A 33 2.66 0.14 27.62
C SER A 33 2.99 0.66 26.22
N ASN A 34 4.19 0.31 25.74
CA ASN A 34 4.61 0.56 24.36
C ASN A 34 3.88 -0.40 23.42
N SER A 35 2.59 -0.19 23.24
CA SER A 35 1.85 -0.70 22.10
C SER A 35 1.80 0.42 21.07
N ILE A 36 2.80 0.48 20.19
CA ILE A 36 2.74 1.37 19.03
C ILE A 36 1.71 0.78 18.08
N THR A 37 0.45 1.18 18.25
CA THR A 37 -0.60 0.98 17.27
C THR A 37 -0.25 1.80 16.03
N ILE A 38 0.47 1.20 15.07
CA ILE A 38 0.71 1.80 13.75
C ILE A 38 -0.53 1.57 12.89
N GLU A 39 -1.64 2.15 13.30
CA GLU A 39 -2.84 2.19 12.48
C GLU A 39 -3.12 3.66 12.18
N THR A 40 -3.19 3.97 10.89
CA THR A 40 -3.71 5.21 10.27
C THR A 40 -2.77 6.38 9.96
N SER A 41 -1.82 6.81 10.79
CA SER A 41 -1.08 8.06 10.50
C SER A 41 0.11 7.91 9.55
N VAL A 42 0.75 6.74 9.48
CA VAL A 42 1.89 6.50 8.55
C VAL A 42 1.42 6.22 7.12
N LYS A 43 0.23 5.63 6.93
CA LYS A 43 -0.41 5.53 5.61
C LYS A 43 -0.80 6.91 5.06
N LYS A 44 -1.17 7.85 5.92
CA LYS A 44 -1.66 9.17 5.49
C LYS A 44 -0.57 10.05 4.88
N ILE A 45 0.65 10.00 5.42
CA ILE A 45 1.77 10.82 4.92
C ILE A 45 2.27 10.35 3.55
N LEU A 46 2.16 9.06 3.21
CA LEU A 46 2.60 8.52 1.92
C LEU A 46 1.54 8.58 0.81
N ILE A 47 0.26 8.77 1.16
CA ILE A 47 -0.86 8.71 0.20
C ILE A 47 -1.29 10.11 -0.28
N ASP A 48 -0.95 11.20 0.40
CA ASP A 48 -1.28 12.57 -0.05
C ASP A 48 -0.47 13.03 -1.29
N GLN A 49 0.63 12.36 -1.62
CA GLN A 49 1.38 12.58 -2.86
C GLN A 49 0.86 11.71 -4.02
N VAL A 50 -0.02 10.75 -3.75
CA VAL A 50 -0.67 9.95 -4.80
C VAL A 50 -1.84 10.77 -5.31
N PRO A 51 -1.82 11.21 -6.58
CA PRO A 51 -2.89 12.04 -7.09
C PRO A 51 -4.22 11.30 -6.98
N SER A 52 -5.22 11.96 -6.40
CA SER A 52 -6.59 11.43 -6.26
C SER A 52 -7.23 11.08 -7.61
N ASN A 53 -6.67 11.63 -8.69
CA ASN A 53 -7.06 11.35 -10.05
C ASN A 53 -6.49 10.01 -10.55
N TYR A 54 -7.38 9.04 -10.80
CA TYR A 54 -7.07 7.73 -11.40
C TYR A 54 -6.25 7.84 -12.69
N ARG A 55 -6.49 8.88 -13.51
CA ARG A 55 -5.73 9.15 -14.73
C ARG A 55 -4.26 9.40 -14.41
N HIS A 56 -3.99 10.25 -13.43
CA HIS A 56 -2.60 10.53 -13.06
C HIS A 56 -1.94 9.31 -12.43
N ARG A 57 -2.65 8.55 -11.59
CA ARG A 57 -2.14 7.29 -11.03
C ARG A 57 -1.75 6.29 -12.12
N LEU A 58 -2.60 6.13 -13.13
CA LEU A 58 -2.30 5.26 -14.27
C LEU A 58 -1.11 5.78 -15.08
N LEU A 59 -0.97 7.10 -15.23
CA LEU A 59 0.14 7.70 -15.95
C LEU A 59 1.46 7.47 -15.21
N LEU A 60 1.45 7.62 -13.89
CA LEU A 60 2.59 7.31 -13.03
C LEU A 60 2.96 5.82 -13.12
N TRP A 61 1.97 4.93 -13.06
CA TRP A 61 2.19 3.50 -13.25
C TRP A 61 2.81 3.20 -14.62
N ALA A 62 2.30 3.80 -15.70
CA ALA A 62 2.82 3.59 -17.05
C ALA A 62 4.28 4.07 -17.19
N ARG A 63 4.62 5.21 -16.57
CA ARG A 63 6.00 5.70 -16.46
C ARG A 63 6.89 4.72 -15.72
N GLN A 64 6.45 4.22 -14.57
CA GLN A 64 7.19 3.21 -13.79
C GLN A 64 7.37 1.91 -14.57
N GLN A 65 6.39 1.50 -15.40
CA GLN A 65 6.53 0.34 -16.26
C GLN A 65 7.63 0.53 -17.31
N CYS A 66 7.72 1.73 -17.88
CA CYS A 66 8.65 2.05 -18.98
C CYS A 66 10.02 2.61 -18.54
N GLN A 67 10.27 2.84 -17.24
CA GLN A 67 11.46 3.53 -16.74
C GLN A 67 12.81 2.93 -17.19
N HIS A 68 12.86 1.62 -17.43
CA HIS A 68 14.08 0.91 -17.81
C HIS A 68 14.24 0.76 -19.33
N TYR A 69 13.37 1.37 -20.13
CA TYR A 69 13.42 1.30 -21.58
C TYR A 69 13.94 2.61 -22.19
N PRO A 70 15.17 2.61 -22.73
CA PRO A 70 15.76 3.83 -23.27
C PRO A 70 14.94 4.37 -24.45
N GLY A 71 14.77 5.69 -24.51
CA GLY A 71 14.02 6.34 -25.60
C GLY A 71 12.51 6.06 -25.61
N ILE A 72 11.96 5.56 -24.49
CA ILE A 72 10.50 5.44 -24.27
C ILE A 72 10.14 6.29 -23.06
N TYR A 73 9.47 7.41 -23.32
CA TYR A 73 8.98 8.32 -22.30
C TYR A 73 7.47 8.42 -22.39
N VAL A 74 6.78 8.17 -21.28
CA VAL A 74 5.31 8.22 -21.21
C VAL A 74 4.91 9.49 -20.46
N GLU A 75 4.53 10.53 -21.19
CA GLU A 75 4.16 11.82 -20.61
C GLU A 75 2.65 12.06 -20.61
N ASP A 76 1.93 11.45 -21.53
CA ASP A 76 0.49 11.57 -21.71
C ASP A 76 -0.18 10.21 -22.06
N PHE A 77 -1.49 10.23 -22.33
CA PHE A 77 -2.25 9.09 -22.89
C PHE A 77 -2.58 9.27 -24.38
N THR A 78 -1.82 10.11 -25.09
CA THR A 78 -2.09 10.46 -26.48
C THR A 78 -0.83 10.24 -27.31
N SER A 79 0.07 11.24 -27.37
CA SER A 79 1.23 11.23 -28.24
C SER A 79 2.27 10.17 -27.84
N SER A 80 2.44 9.93 -26.53
CA SER A 80 3.40 8.98 -25.98
C SER A 80 3.13 7.52 -26.37
N TRP A 81 1.90 7.22 -26.80
CA TRP A 81 1.46 5.87 -27.15
C TRP A 81 1.35 5.66 -28.67
N ARG A 82 1.41 6.74 -29.44
CA ARG A 82 1.15 6.72 -30.89
C ARG A 82 2.15 5.87 -31.68
N ASN A 83 3.37 5.72 -31.17
CA ASN A 83 4.42 4.92 -31.79
C ASN A 83 4.37 3.43 -31.40
N GLY A 84 3.45 3.03 -30.52
CA GLY A 84 3.29 1.65 -30.05
C GLY A 84 4.41 1.12 -29.13
N ARG A 85 5.53 1.85 -29.00
CA ARG A 85 6.68 1.42 -28.19
C ARG A 85 6.34 1.30 -26.71
N ALA A 86 5.53 2.23 -26.17
CA ALA A 86 5.10 2.18 -24.78
C ALA A 86 4.30 0.91 -24.44
N PHE A 87 3.40 0.48 -25.34
CA PHE A 87 2.64 -0.76 -25.17
C PHE A 87 3.57 -1.99 -25.21
N LEU A 88 4.44 -2.07 -26.22
CA LEU A 88 5.40 -3.15 -26.35
C LEU A 88 6.36 -3.24 -25.16
N ALA A 89 6.78 -2.11 -24.59
CA ALA A 89 7.63 -2.07 -23.40
C ALA A 89 6.93 -2.62 -22.14
N ILE A 90 5.67 -2.27 -21.95
CA ILE A 90 4.86 -2.79 -20.85
C ILE A 90 4.70 -4.31 -20.99
N LEU A 91 4.37 -4.80 -22.19
CA LEU A 91 4.18 -6.22 -22.43
C LEU A 91 5.51 -7.01 -22.34
N HIS A 92 6.61 -6.46 -22.84
CA HIS A 92 7.95 -7.04 -22.71
C HIS A 92 8.36 -7.21 -21.25
N ARG A 93 7.93 -6.30 -20.35
CA ARG A 93 8.21 -6.40 -18.93
C ARG A 93 7.54 -7.62 -18.28
N HIS A 94 6.36 -8.00 -18.75
CA HIS A 94 5.64 -9.17 -18.24
C HIS A 94 6.11 -10.47 -18.90
N ASN A 95 6.45 -10.44 -20.19
CA ASN A 95 6.97 -11.59 -20.90
C ASN A 95 8.01 -11.17 -21.96
N PRO A 96 9.31 -11.14 -21.61
CA PRO A 96 10.33 -10.66 -22.52
C PRO A 96 10.59 -11.62 -23.69
N LYS A 97 10.16 -12.89 -23.60
CA LYS A 97 10.40 -13.90 -24.64
C LYS A 97 9.52 -13.71 -25.88
N LEU A 98 8.40 -13.01 -25.74
CA LEU A 98 7.42 -12.84 -26.83
C LEU A 98 7.65 -11.57 -27.65
N ILE A 99 8.45 -10.63 -27.14
CA ILE A 99 8.59 -9.31 -27.75
C ILE A 99 10.06 -9.01 -27.97
N ASP A 100 10.40 -8.68 -29.21
CA ASP A 100 11.68 -8.05 -29.51
C ASP A 100 11.53 -6.53 -29.44
N ILE A 101 11.95 -5.95 -28.31
CA ILE A 101 11.90 -4.50 -28.09
C ILE A 101 12.91 -3.75 -28.99
N GLN A 102 13.99 -4.38 -29.41
CA GLN A 102 14.97 -3.77 -30.32
C GLN A 102 14.38 -3.62 -31.72
N GLN A 103 13.57 -4.59 -32.15
CA GLN A 103 12.81 -4.48 -33.40
C GLN A 103 11.78 -3.35 -33.32
N ALA A 104 11.10 -3.19 -32.17
CA ALA A 104 10.13 -2.10 -31.97
C ALA A 104 10.73 -0.70 -32.16
N TYR A 105 12.05 -0.56 -31.95
CA TYR A 105 12.74 0.70 -32.16
C TYR A 105 12.94 1.08 -33.63
N ARG A 106 12.95 0.09 -34.53
CA ARG A 106 13.18 0.24 -35.98
C ARG A 106 11.89 0.15 -36.80
N SER A 107 10.84 -0.43 -36.22
CA SER A 107 9.55 -0.65 -36.85
C SER A 107 8.67 0.60 -36.90
N SER A 108 7.73 0.60 -37.85
CA SER A 108 6.77 1.70 -38.01
C SER A 108 5.72 1.73 -36.89
N ASN A 109 5.07 2.88 -36.67
CA ASN A 109 4.02 3.02 -35.65
C ASN A 109 2.90 1.98 -35.82
N ARG A 110 2.43 1.78 -37.06
CA ARG A 110 1.37 0.81 -37.35
C ARG A 110 1.81 -0.62 -37.04
N GLU A 111 3.05 -0.94 -37.38
CA GLU A 111 3.63 -2.24 -37.16
C GLU A 111 3.78 -2.55 -35.66
N ASN A 112 4.27 -1.59 -34.89
CA ASN A 112 4.39 -1.71 -33.43
C ASN A 112 3.03 -1.91 -32.77
N LEU A 113 2.01 -1.17 -33.21
CA LEU A 113 0.65 -1.29 -32.69
C LEU A 113 -0.05 -2.59 -33.10
N THR A 114 0.39 -3.23 -34.19
CA THR A 114 -0.16 -4.54 -34.60
C THR A 114 0.43 -5.68 -33.79
N ARG A 115 1.67 -5.50 -33.29
CA ARG A 115 2.39 -6.49 -32.48
C ARG A 115 2.14 -6.35 -30.98
N ALA A 116 1.62 -5.21 -30.55
CA ALA A 116 1.22 -4.93 -29.17
C ALA A 116 -0.10 -5.63 -28.83
#